data_AF-A0A7E4ZT56-F1
#
_entry.id   AF-A0A7E4ZT56-F1
#
_cell.length_a   1.000
_cell.length_b   1.000
_cell.length_c   1.000
_cell.angle_alpha   90.00
_cell.angle_beta   90.00
_cell.angle_gamma   90.00
#
_symmetry.space_group_name_H-M   'P 1'
#
loop_
_entity.id
_entity.type
_entity.pdbx_description
1 polymer ?
#
loop_
_entity_poly.entity_id
_entity_poly.type
_entity_poly.pdbx_seq_one_letter_code
_entity_poly.pdbx_strand_id
1 'polypeptide(L)'
;MSFTKVVCLLVTCGGAFATLNFDNIEFDSDCMKAMCYADSECEQKGCSRDYNGRMGCGFFRMNIYQFKQCYEPGREIGEDSEDAWMRCSENYECSSKCIKMIASRFKLKCYGKSDCETIARIHDGGANGCRTGLTLRYWNTVQHYLQ
;
A
#
# COMPACT_ATOMS: atom_id res chain seq x y z
N MET A 1 -34.85 -17.72 11.03
CA MET A 1 -34.42 -17.43 12.41
C MET A 1 -34.17 -15.95 12.51
N SER A 2 -34.79 -15.33 13.52
CA SER A 2 -34.91 -13.89 13.73
C SER A 2 -33.55 -13.26 14.07
N PHE A 3 -33.22 -12.12 13.44
CA PHE A 3 -32.25 -11.18 14.00
C PHE A 3 -32.96 -9.86 14.27
N THR A 4 -33.08 -9.58 15.56
CA THR A 4 -33.74 -8.43 16.17
C THR A 4 -33.06 -7.13 15.75
N LYS A 5 -33.84 -6.17 15.24
CA LYS A 5 -33.38 -4.80 15.01
C LYS A 5 -33.14 -4.13 16.38
N VAL A 6 -31.88 -3.86 16.72
CA VAL A 6 -31.55 -2.98 17.84
C VAL A 6 -31.70 -1.54 17.36
N VAL A 7 -32.81 -0.91 17.70
CA VAL A 7 -33.01 0.54 17.55
C VAL A 7 -32.33 1.19 18.74
N CYS A 8 -31.15 1.77 18.52
CA CYS A 8 -30.50 2.61 19.52
C CYS A 8 -31.04 4.03 19.36
N LEU A 9 -31.97 4.42 20.24
CA LEU A 9 -32.38 5.81 20.43
C LEU A 9 -31.18 6.59 20.98
N LEU A 10 -30.60 7.49 20.18
CA LEU A 10 -29.63 8.46 20.64
C LEU A 10 -30.18 9.88 20.50
N VAL A 11 -30.12 10.56 21.63
CA VAL A 11 -30.54 11.92 21.95
C VAL A 11 -29.89 12.92 21.01
N THR A 12 -30.70 13.77 20.38
CA THR A 12 -30.23 14.89 19.55
C THR A 12 -29.69 16.01 20.44
N CYS A 13 -28.38 16.01 20.67
CA CYS A 13 -27.65 17.20 21.10
C CYS A 13 -26.97 17.80 19.86
N GLY A 14 -27.27 19.07 19.54
CA GLY A 14 -26.89 19.76 18.31
C GLY A 14 -25.40 20.08 18.21
N GLY A 15 -24.58 19.05 17.97
CA GLY A 15 -23.21 19.18 17.47
C GLY A 15 -23.14 18.62 16.05
N ALA A 16 -22.42 19.31 15.16
CA ALA A 16 -22.11 18.78 13.83
C ALA A 16 -21.35 17.46 13.99
N PHE A 17 -22.05 16.34 13.81
CA PHE A 17 -21.43 15.03 13.66
C PHE A 17 -20.67 15.04 12.34
N ALA A 18 -19.36 15.26 12.40
CA ALA A 18 -18.48 14.87 11.31
C ALA A 18 -18.64 13.35 11.16
N THR A 19 -19.28 12.91 10.08
CA THR A 19 -19.33 11.50 9.71
C THR A 19 -17.89 11.08 9.44
N LEU A 20 -17.29 10.33 10.36
CA LEU A 20 -16.04 9.63 10.09
C LEU A 20 -16.36 8.57 9.03
N ASN A 21 -16.10 8.90 7.77
CA ASN A 21 -16.04 7.91 6.70
C ASN A 21 -14.85 7.02 7.02
N PHE A 22 -15.09 5.88 7.67
CA PHE A 22 -14.18 4.76 7.53
C PHE A 22 -14.31 4.30 6.09
N ASP A 23 -13.44 4.82 5.22
CA ASP A 23 -13.33 4.38 3.84
C ASP A 23 -13.00 2.90 3.86
N ASN A 24 -13.99 2.07 3.49
CA ASN A 24 -13.73 0.65 3.27
C ASN A 24 -12.82 0.54 2.04
N ILE A 25 -11.54 0.25 2.26
CA ILE A 25 -10.57 0.04 1.18
C ILE A 25 -11.05 -1.13 0.32
N GLU A 26 -11.33 -0.88 -0.95
CA GLU A 26 -11.58 -1.94 -1.93
C GLU A 26 -10.24 -2.51 -2.38
N PHE A 27 -10.01 -3.79 -2.06
CA PHE A 27 -8.77 -4.47 -2.40
C PHE A 27 -8.88 -5.15 -3.75
N ASP A 28 -7.99 -4.78 -4.68
CA ASP A 28 -7.93 -5.41 -6.01
C ASP A 28 -7.54 -6.90 -5.98
N SER A 29 -6.90 -7.37 -4.91
CA SER A 29 -6.52 -8.78 -4.70
C SER A 29 -6.09 -9.01 -3.25
N ASP A 30 -6.15 -10.27 -2.80
CA ASP A 30 -5.63 -10.69 -1.49
C ASP A 30 -4.14 -10.35 -1.33
N CYS A 31 -3.38 -10.35 -2.43
CA CYS A 31 -1.98 -9.94 -2.40
C CYS A 31 -1.79 -8.47 -2.00
N MET A 32 -2.54 -7.56 -2.63
CA MET A 32 -2.44 -6.13 -2.30
C MET A 32 -2.95 -5.85 -0.89
N LYS A 33 -3.96 -6.58 -0.43
CA LYS A 33 -4.41 -6.55 0.96
C LYS A 33 -3.27 -6.96 1.90
N ALA A 34 -2.67 -8.12 1.68
CA ALA A 34 -1.61 -8.66 2.51
C ALA A 34 -0.37 -7.74 2.57
N MET A 35 0.04 -7.17 1.44
CA MET A 35 1.13 -6.19 1.39
C MET A 35 0.80 -4.93 2.18
N CYS A 36 -0.40 -4.37 2.01
CA CYS A 36 -0.86 -3.19 2.75
C CYS A 36 -0.80 -3.41 4.27
N TYR A 37 -1.25 -4.57 4.75
CA TYR A 37 -1.14 -4.93 6.16
C TYR A 37 0.31 -5.11 6.62
N ALA A 38 1.17 -5.74 5.81
CA ALA A 38 2.59 -5.91 6.12
C ALA A 38 3.34 -4.57 6.24
N ASP A 39 2.97 -3.57 5.45
CA ASP A 39 3.66 -2.28 5.36
C ASP A 39 3.16 -1.25 6.39
N SER A 40 1.85 -1.17 6.59
CA SER A 40 1.26 -0.11 7.38
C SER A 40 0.09 -0.53 8.26
N GLU A 41 -0.17 -1.84 8.45
CA GLU A 41 -1.45 -2.34 9.00
C GLU A 41 -2.66 -1.90 8.16
N CYS A 42 -2.38 -1.59 6.89
CA CYS A 42 -3.28 -1.00 5.93
C CYS A 42 -3.95 0.31 6.36
N GLU A 43 -3.16 1.16 7.02
CA GLU A 43 -3.53 2.52 7.38
C GLU A 43 -2.69 3.55 6.62
N GLN A 44 -3.22 4.77 6.45
CA GLN A 44 -2.48 5.91 5.95
C GLN A 44 -1.48 6.38 7.02
N LYS A 45 -0.33 5.71 7.07
CA LYS A 45 0.80 6.14 7.90
C LYS A 45 1.57 7.18 7.12
N GLY A 46 1.82 8.36 7.70
CA GLY A 46 2.70 9.35 7.09
C GLY A 46 4.12 8.80 6.83
N CYS A 47 5.05 9.67 6.46
CA CYS A 47 6.41 9.22 6.13
C CYS A 47 7.23 8.82 7.37
N SER A 48 7.90 7.68 7.31
CA SER A 48 8.91 7.33 8.32
C SER A 48 10.06 6.53 7.71
N ARG A 49 11.19 6.50 8.42
CA ARG A 49 12.33 5.66 8.05
C ARG A 49 12.15 4.23 8.54
N ASP A 50 12.59 3.28 7.73
CA ASP A 50 12.73 1.89 8.15
C ASP A 50 14.04 1.67 8.95
N TYR A 51 14.29 0.42 9.36
CA TYR A 51 15.49 0.06 10.12
C TYR A 51 16.81 0.30 9.36
N ASN A 52 16.77 0.41 8.03
CA ASN A 52 17.90 0.71 7.15
C ASN A 52 18.01 2.23 6.84
N GLY A 53 17.17 3.06 7.45
CA GLY A 53 17.12 4.50 7.19
C GLY A 53 16.44 4.88 5.87
N ARG A 54 15.80 3.95 5.16
CA ARG A 54 15.06 4.21 3.92
C ARG A 54 13.74 4.89 4.25
N MET A 55 13.44 6.02 3.60
CA MET A 55 12.18 6.74 3.80
C MET A 55 11.05 6.10 2.98
N GLY A 56 9.92 5.82 3.61
CA GLY A 56 8.72 5.31 2.96
C GLY A 56 7.45 5.92 3.55
N CYS A 57 6.41 6.11 2.72
CA CYS A 57 5.18 6.79 3.11
C CYS A 57 3.93 5.97 2.77
N GLY A 58 2.84 6.27 3.47
CA GLY A 58 1.49 5.82 3.16
C GLY A 58 1.25 4.32 3.35
N PHE A 59 0.26 3.82 2.61
CA PHE A 59 -0.28 2.45 2.74
C PHE A 59 0.75 1.35 2.47
N PHE A 60 1.68 1.58 1.53
CA PHE A 60 2.68 0.60 1.13
C PHE A 60 4.10 1.00 1.52
N ARG A 61 4.27 1.97 2.45
CA ARG A 61 5.59 2.53 2.78
C ARG A 61 6.45 2.83 1.54
N MET A 62 5.80 3.30 0.47
CA MET A 62 6.42 3.48 -0.84
C MET A 62 7.47 4.57 -0.75
N ASN A 63 8.64 4.35 -1.34
CA ASN A 63 9.69 5.37 -1.41
C ASN A 63 9.60 6.21 -2.70
N ILE A 64 10.20 7.40 -2.69
CA ILE A 64 10.18 8.32 -3.84
C ILE A 64 10.77 7.72 -5.13
N TYR A 65 11.76 6.83 -5.00
CA TYR A 65 12.37 6.20 -6.18
C TYR A 65 11.41 5.24 -6.87
N GLN A 66 10.58 4.52 -6.10
CA GLN A 66 9.49 3.70 -6.64
C GLN A 66 8.45 4.58 -7.35
N PHE A 67 8.05 5.69 -6.74
CA PHE A 67 7.12 6.63 -7.37
C PHE A 67 7.63 7.15 -8.72
N LYS A 68 8.93 7.51 -8.80
CA LYS A 68 9.58 7.87 -10.06
C LYS A 68 9.61 6.71 -11.06
N GLN A 69 9.79 5.47 -10.60
CA GLN A 69 9.80 4.29 -11.46
C GLN A 69 8.44 3.90 -12.03
N CYS A 70 7.35 4.29 -11.36
CA CYS A 70 5.97 4.14 -11.85
C CYS A 70 5.46 5.37 -12.61
N TYR A 71 6.36 6.27 -13.02
CA TYR A 71 6.08 7.46 -13.84
C TYR A 71 5.29 8.55 -13.11
N GLU A 72 5.44 8.65 -11.79
CA GLU A 72 4.94 9.77 -10.99
C GLU A 72 3.44 10.05 -11.19
N PRO A 73 2.56 9.04 -11.00
CA PRO A 73 1.14 9.18 -11.29
C PRO A 73 0.51 10.33 -10.48
N GLY A 74 -0.27 11.16 -11.16
CA GLY A 74 -0.97 12.30 -10.56
C GLY A 74 -0.07 13.51 -10.24
N ARG A 75 1.20 13.51 -10.66
CA ARG A 75 2.06 14.69 -10.58
C ARG A 75 1.68 15.73 -11.63
N GLU A 76 1.52 16.98 -11.23
CA GLU A 76 1.20 18.10 -12.11
C GLU A 76 2.46 18.71 -12.77
N ILE A 77 2.26 19.47 -13.84
CA ILE A 77 3.37 20.17 -14.51
C ILE A 77 3.88 21.28 -13.56
N GLY A 78 5.17 21.23 -13.22
CA GLY A 78 5.80 22.17 -12.29
C GLY A 78 5.68 21.79 -10.81
N GLU A 79 4.93 20.72 -10.49
CA GLU A 79 4.86 20.18 -9.12
C GLU A 79 6.12 19.39 -8.77
N ASP A 80 6.59 19.55 -7.52
CA ASP A 80 7.70 18.79 -6.97
C ASP A 80 7.33 17.30 -6.82
N SER A 81 8.27 16.43 -7.18
CA SER A 81 8.06 14.98 -7.08
C SER A 81 7.82 14.50 -5.65
N GLU A 82 8.35 15.16 -4.63
CA GLU A 82 8.16 14.81 -3.23
C GLU A 82 6.71 15.02 -2.79
N ASP A 83 6.11 16.16 -3.15
CA ASP A 83 4.71 16.46 -2.82
C ASP A 83 3.76 15.48 -3.51
N ALA A 84 3.97 15.24 -4.80
CA ALA A 84 3.17 14.28 -5.56
C ALA A 84 3.36 12.84 -5.06
N TRP A 85 4.59 12.47 -4.67
CA TRP A 85 4.88 11.17 -4.08
C TRP A 85 4.15 10.96 -2.76
N MET A 86 4.19 11.93 -1.85
CA MET A 86 3.49 11.84 -0.57
C MET A 86 1.98 11.71 -0.80
N ARG A 87 1.39 12.58 -1.63
CA ARG A 87 -0.04 12.51 -1.98
C ARG A 87 -0.44 11.17 -2.59
N CYS A 88 0.35 10.62 -3.51
CA CYS A 88 0.07 9.32 -4.11
C CYS A 88 0.27 8.17 -3.12
N SER A 89 1.29 8.24 -2.26
CA SER A 89 1.57 7.19 -1.27
C SER A 89 0.45 7.08 -0.23
N GLU A 90 -0.09 8.23 0.17
CA GLU A 90 -1.20 8.35 1.12
C GLU A 90 -2.57 8.03 0.52
N ASN A 91 -2.65 7.80 -0.78
CA ASN A 91 -3.85 7.35 -1.47
C ASN A 91 -3.71 5.87 -1.85
N TYR A 92 -4.55 5.00 -1.30
CA TYR A 92 -4.45 3.55 -1.52
C TYR A 92 -4.52 3.18 -3.02
N GLU A 93 -5.44 3.79 -3.77
CA GLU A 93 -5.63 3.50 -5.19
C GLU A 93 -4.42 3.94 -6.03
N CYS A 94 -3.87 5.12 -5.77
CA CYS A 94 -2.69 5.62 -6.49
C CYS A 94 -1.45 4.75 -6.19
N SER A 95 -1.20 4.51 -4.90
CA SER A 95 -0.04 3.74 -4.46
C SER A 95 -0.11 2.27 -4.91
N SER A 96 -1.27 1.61 -4.82
CA SER A 96 -1.46 0.23 -5.30
C SER A 96 -1.23 0.10 -6.81
N LYS A 97 -1.75 1.03 -7.62
CA LYS A 97 -1.49 1.10 -9.06
C LYS A 97 -0.01 1.29 -9.36
N CYS A 98 0.67 2.18 -8.62
CA CYS A 98 2.11 2.41 -8.77
C CYS A 98 2.92 1.13 -8.47
N ILE A 99 2.65 0.43 -7.37
CA ILE A 99 3.35 -0.82 -7.02
C ILE A 99 3.15 -1.90 -8.09
N LYS A 100 1.92 -2.08 -8.59
CA LYS A 100 1.63 -3.02 -9.68
C LYS A 100 2.37 -2.69 -10.97
N MET A 101 2.47 -1.39 -11.32
CA MET A 101 3.22 -0.94 -12.48
C MET A 101 4.71 -1.31 -12.39
N ILE A 102 5.33 -1.07 -11.23
CA ILE A 102 6.74 -1.41 -10.98
C ILE A 102 6.94 -2.93 -11.06
N ALA A 103 6.04 -3.71 -10.46
CA ALA A 103 6.08 -5.16 -10.53
C ALA A 103 5.99 -5.65 -11.98
N SER A 104 5.06 -5.12 -12.77
CA SER A 104 4.93 -5.46 -14.20
C SER A 104 6.21 -5.14 -14.99
N ARG A 105 6.85 -4.00 -14.69
CA ARG A 105 8.11 -3.58 -15.33
C ARG A 105 9.26 -4.55 -15.05
N PHE A 106 9.32 -5.12 -13.84
CA PHE A 106 10.45 -5.96 -13.42
C PHE A 106 10.12 -7.46 -13.32
N LYS A 107 8.89 -7.88 -13.66
CA LYS A 107 8.43 -9.28 -13.52
C LYS A 107 9.34 -10.31 -14.20
N LEU A 108 9.97 -9.96 -15.32
CA LEU A 108 10.91 -10.85 -16.04
C LEU A 108 12.19 -11.12 -15.25
N LYS A 109 12.43 -10.45 -14.11
CA LYS A 109 13.55 -10.75 -13.20
C LYS A 109 13.12 -11.67 -12.04
N CYS A 110 11.89 -12.16 -12.06
CA CYS A 110 11.24 -12.96 -11.01
C CYS A 110 10.70 -14.30 -11.53
N TYR A 111 11.36 -14.93 -12.52
CA TYR A 111 10.91 -16.21 -13.06
C TYR A 111 10.74 -17.29 -11.98
N GLY A 112 9.68 -18.09 -12.12
CA GLY A 112 9.36 -19.20 -11.21
C GLY A 112 8.72 -18.78 -9.88
N LYS A 113 8.37 -17.50 -9.72
CA LYS A 113 7.65 -16.98 -8.55
C LYS A 113 6.18 -16.79 -8.88
N SER A 114 5.31 -16.90 -7.86
CA SER A 114 3.90 -16.53 -8.02
C SER A 114 3.77 -15.03 -8.32
N ASP A 115 2.62 -14.60 -8.82
CA ASP A 115 2.37 -13.18 -9.07
C ASP A 115 2.49 -12.37 -7.78
N CYS A 116 1.99 -12.90 -6.66
CA CYS A 116 2.08 -12.19 -5.39
C CYS A 116 3.52 -12.12 -4.84
N GLU A 117 4.27 -13.23 -4.89
CA GLU A 117 5.69 -13.20 -4.49
C GLU A 117 6.48 -12.22 -5.38
N THR A 118 6.17 -12.17 -6.67
CA THR A 118 6.78 -11.25 -7.62
C THR A 118 6.53 -9.79 -7.23
N ILE A 119 5.27 -9.41 -7.00
CA ILE A 119 4.92 -8.03 -6.61
C ILE A 119 5.58 -7.67 -5.28
N ALA A 120 5.43 -8.52 -4.26
CA ALA A 120 5.95 -8.27 -2.91
C ALA A 120 7.47 -8.11 -2.90
N ARG A 121 8.21 -9.00 -3.59
CA ARG A 121 9.67 -8.95 -3.57
C ARG A 121 10.23 -7.82 -4.42
N ILE A 122 9.56 -7.45 -5.52
CA ILE A 122 9.92 -6.24 -6.28
C ILE A 122 9.64 -4.98 -5.47
N HIS A 123 8.56 -4.97 -4.68
CA HIS A 123 8.25 -3.84 -3.82
C HIS A 123 9.33 -3.61 -2.76
N ASP A 124 9.75 -4.64 -2.02
CA ASP A 124 10.76 -4.48 -0.95
C ASP A 124 12.20 -4.27 -1.50
N GLY A 125 12.56 -4.98 -2.58
CA GLY A 125 13.93 -5.03 -3.10
C GLY A 125 14.18 -4.33 -4.43
N GLY A 126 13.17 -3.66 -5.00
CA GLY A 126 13.24 -3.04 -6.32
C GLY A 126 13.45 -4.06 -7.45
N ALA A 127 14.06 -3.60 -8.55
CA ALA A 127 14.17 -4.37 -9.79
C ALA A 127 14.84 -5.75 -9.67
N ASN A 128 15.69 -5.97 -8.65
CA ASN A 128 16.39 -7.23 -8.42
C ASN A 128 15.86 -7.97 -7.17
N GLY A 129 14.73 -7.54 -6.61
CA GLY A 129 14.22 -8.07 -5.34
C GLY A 129 14.03 -9.59 -5.32
N CYS A 130 13.62 -10.21 -6.44
CA CYS A 130 13.47 -11.66 -6.53
C CYS A 130 14.80 -12.43 -6.63
N ARG A 131 15.91 -11.76 -6.98
CA ARG A 131 17.22 -12.37 -7.19
C ARG A 131 18.09 -12.41 -5.93
N THR A 132 17.59 -11.86 -4.83
CA THR A 132 18.31 -11.78 -3.55
C THR A 132 17.50 -12.39 -2.42
N GLY A 133 18.16 -13.08 -1.48
CA GLY A 133 17.50 -13.59 -0.27
C GLY A 133 17.03 -12.50 0.70
N LEU A 134 17.47 -11.24 0.52
CA LEU A 134 17.18 -10.14 1.45
C LEU A 134 15.68 -9.81 1.56
N THR A 135 14.90 -10.07 0.50
CA THR A 135 13.46 -9.79 0.46
C THR A 135 12.59 -10.94 0.99
N LEU A 136 13.19 -12.08 1.36
CA LEU A 136 12.44 -13.23 1.87
C LEU A 136 11.77 -12.93 3.21
N ARG A 137 12.39 -12.09 4.05
CA ARG A 137 11.78 -11.66 5.31
C ARG A 137 10.46 -10.94 5.07
N TYR A 138 10.45 -9.96 4.17
CA TYR A 138 9.23 -9.23 3.81
C TYR A 138 8.20 -10.16 3.18
N TRP A 139 8.62 -11.03 2.24
CA TRP A 139 7.72 -12.01 1.63
C TRP A 139 7.04 -12.93 2.67
N ASN A 140 7.79 -13.46 3.64
CA ASN A 140 7.22 -14.29 4.69
C ASN A 140 6.20 -13.51 5.55
N THR A 141 6.41 -12.22 5.78
CA THR A 141 5.42 -11.35 6.45
C THR A 141 4.16 -11.20 5.59
N VAL A 142 4.28 -10.96 4.29
CA VAL A 142 3.11 -10.89 3.37
C VAL A 142 2.36 -12.22 3.38
N GLN A 143 3.04 -13.36 3.36
CA GLN A 143 2.40 -14.67 3.44
C GLN A 143 1.57 -14.87 4.70
N HIS A 144 1.96 -14.27 5.83
CA HIS A 144 1.17 -14.33 7.06
C HIS A 144 -0.20 -13.67 6.90
N TYR A 145 -0.33 -12.66 6.05
CA TYR A 145 -1.59 -11.95 5.78
C TYR A 145 -2.37 -12.47 4.57
N LEU A 146 -1.86 -13.48 3.84
CA LEU A 146 -2.55 -14.13 2.71
C LEU A 146 -3.59 -15.18 3.14
N GLN A 147 -4.01 -15.18 4.41
CA GLN A 147 -4.94 -16.15 5.00
C GLN A 147 -6.41 -15.77 4.80
#